data_AF-A0A2I0NU75-F1
#
_entry.id   AF-A0A2I0NU75-F1
#
_cell.length_a   1.000
_cell.length_b   1.000
_cell.length_c   1.000
_cell.angle_alpha   90.00
_cell.angle_beta   90.00
_cell.angle_gamma   90.00
#
_symmetry.space_group_name_H-M   'P 1'
#
loop_
_entity.id
_entity.type
_entity.pdbx_description
1 polymer ?
#
loop_
_entity_poly.entity_id
_entity_poly.type
_entity_poly.pdbx_seq_one_letter_code
_entity_poly.pdbx_strand_id
1 'polypeptide(L)'
;MLNDLIEKRKKVLAESEQHKDRRNELNALASKNARERNTLNTQTREFVEEAQQHKEQRDKINEEVQALKDQRNDFNDKANTLFEEIESFKKEHGNLQNRGIKELQKQIEHLEFKQQTEVYSTDKERELIDKIKQLKATAKDQEAELEQNKEMRTKLTDAREFRRLASDIHKEVTEKAEAAQQHHDLMVESYRKADKSREEADSAHQQFVEAQESADEEHKQ
;
A
#
# COMPACT_ATOMS: atom_id res chain seq x y z
N MET A 1 -5.12 11.37 -92.93
CA MET A 1 -4.07 12.17 -92.26
C MET A 1 -4.65 13.14 -91.23
N LEU A 2 -5.41 14.19 -91.62
CA LEU A 2 -5.92 15.17 -90.63
C LEU A 2 -6.95 14.56 -89.66
N ASN A 3 -7.90 13.76 -90.15
CA ASN A 3 -8.89 13.10 -89.31
C ASN A 3 -8.26 12.08 -88.34
N ASP A 4 -7.28 11.30 -88.80
CA ASP A 4 -6.54 10.35 -87.95
C ASP A 4 -5.76 11.06 -86.82
N LEU A 5 -5.20 12.24 -87.10
CA LEU A 5 -4.53 13.06 -86.09
C LEU A 5 -5.52 13.63 -85.06
N ILE A 6 -6.72 14.01 -85.49
CA ILE A 6 -7.79 14.48 -84.61
C ILE A 6 -8.29 13.35 -83.70
N GLU A 7 -8.49 12.14 -84.22
CA GLU A 7 -8.88 10.98 -83.41
C GLU A 7 -7.80 10.58 -82.41
N LYS A 8 -6.53 10.53 -82.83
CA LYS A 8 -5.40 10.29 -81.93
C LYS A 8 -5.33 11.34 -80.82
N ARG A 9 -5.51 12.62 -81.15
CA ARG A 9 -5.53 13.70 -80.16
C ARG A 9 -6.68 13.53 -79.16
N LYS A 10 -7.88 13.20 -79.62
CA LYS A 10 -9.04 12.97 -78.73
C LYS A 10 -8.78 11.80 -77.78
N LYS A 11 -8.18 10.72 -78.27
CA LYS A 11 -7.84 9.54 -77.46
C LYS A 11 -6.82 9.88 -76.38
N VAL A 12 -5.72 10.55 -76.74
CA VAL A 12 -4.69 10.98 -75.79
C VAL A 12 -5.24 11.95 -74.73
N LEU A 13 -6.12 12.88 -75.13
CA LEU A 13 -6.77 13.79 -74.17
C LEU A 13 -7.70 13.05 -73.21
N ALA A 14 -8.45 12.05 -73.68
CA ALA A 14 -9.31 11.24 -72.83
C ALA A 14 -8.50 10.37 -71.85
N GLU A 15 -7.41 9.74 -72.31
CA GLU A 15 -6.48 8.98 -71.47
C GLU A 15 -5.82 9.87 -70.42
N SER A 16 -5.37 11.07 -70.81
CA SER A 16 -4.77 12.05 -69.88
C SER A 16 -5.76 12.51 -68.80
N GLU A 17 -7.02 12.74 -69.15
CA GLU A 17 -8.03 13.13 -68.14
C GLU A 17 -8.34 11.95 -67.19
N GLN A 18 -8.35 10.70 -67.68
CA GLN A 18 -8.50 9.52 -66.84
C GLN A 18 -7.35 9.35 -65.84
N HIS A 19 -6.10 9.48 -66.30
CA HIS A 19 -4.91 9.43 -65.42
C HIS A 19 -4.94 10.54 -64.37
N LYS A 20 -5.36 11.75 -64.77
CA LYS A 20 -5.54 12.88 -63.85
C LYS A 20 -6.61 12.64 -62.79
N ASP A 21 -7.77 12.11 -63.18
CA ASP A 21 -8.84 11.77 -62.24
C ASP A 21 -8.39 10.68 -61.27
N ARG A 22 -7.74 9.63 -61.79
CA ARG A 22 -7.22 8.53 -60.97
C ARG A 22 -6.17 9.00 -59.97
N ARG A 23 -5.25 9.86 -60.40
CA ARG A 23 -4.27 10.52 -59.53
C ARG A 23 -4.94 11.33 -58.42
N ASN A 24 -6.00 12.08 -58.75
CA ASN A 24 -6.71 12.88 -57.75
C ASN A 24 -7.41 12.00 -56.71
N GLU A 25 -8.01 10.88 -57.11
CA GLU A 25 -8.57 9.88 -56.20
C GLU A 25 -7.51 9.30 -55.25
N LEU A 26 -6.35 8.91 -55.79
CA LEU A 26 -5.24 8.35 -55.01
C LEU A 26 -4.66 9.38 -54.03
N ASN A 27 -4.51 10.64 -54.44
CA ASN A 27 -4.10 11.72 -53.55
C ASN A 27 -5.11 12.00 -52.43
N ALA A 28 -6.41 11.88 -52.71
CA ALA A 28 -7.45 11.99 -51.70
C ALA A 28 -7.39 10.83 -50.69
N LEU A 29 -7.14 9.61 -51.17
CA LEU A 29 -6.93 8.43 -50.34
C LEU A 29 -5.68 8.57 -49.45
N ALA A 30 -4.55 8.99 -50.03
CA ALA A 30 -3.33 9.28 -49.29
C ALA A 30 -3.59 10.34 -48.20
N SER A 31 -4.27 11.43 -48.55
CA SER A 31 -4.63 12.48 -47.57
C SER A 31 -5.50 11.94 -46.43
N LYS A 32 -6.43 11.03 -46.72
CA LYS A 32 -7.26 10.36 -45.70
C LYS A 32 -6.41 9.48 -44.78
N ASN A 33 -5.60 8.60 -45.34
CA ASN A 33 -4.72 7.70 -44.58
C ASN A 33 -3.71 8.47 -43.72
N ALA A 34 -3.18 9.58 -44.23
CA ALA A 34 -2.30 10.45 -43.46
C ALA A 34 -2.99 11.09 -42.24
N ARG A 35 -4.26 11.51 -42.39
CA ARG A 35 -5.06 12.04 -41.28
C ARG A 35 -5.33 10.97 -40.23
N GLU A 36 -5.74 9.79 -40.67
CA GLU A 36 -6.01 8.64 -39.81
C GLU A 36 -4.77 8.22 -39.00
N ARG A 37 -3.62 8.07 -39.67
CA ARG A 37 -2.33 7.83 -39.02
C ARG A 37 -2.00 8.89 -37.97
N ASN A 38 -2.19 10.16 -38.28
CA ASN A 38 -1.87 11.24 -37.34
C ASN A 38 -2.80 11.20 -36.10
N THR A 39 -4.09 10.90 -36.30
CA THR A 39 -5.03 10.71 -35.18
C THR A 39 -4.62 9.54 -34.30
N LEU A 40 -4.32 8.38 -34.89
CA LEU A 40 -3.88 7.18 -34.15
C LEU A 40 -2.55 7.42 -33.42
N ASN A 41 -1.60 8.12 -34.04
CA ASN A 41 -0.36 8.51 -33.38
C ASN A 41 -0.59 9.45 -32.18
N THR A 42 -1.62 10.29 -32.24
CA THR A 42 -1.99 11.16 -31.13
C THR A 42 -2.58 10.33 -30.00
N GLN A 43 -3.52 9.44 -30.30
CA GLN A 43 -4.12 8.50 -29.33
C GLN A 43 -3.06 7.59 -28.69
N THR A 44 -2.09 7.12 -29.46
CA THR A 44 -0.97 6.33 -28.95
C THR A 44 -0.20 7.10 -27.88
N ARG A 45 0.07 8.40 -28.08
CA ARG A 45 0.74 9.24 -27.07
C ARG A 45 -0.11 9.41 -25.83
N GLU A 46 -1.41 9.69 -26.00
CA GLU A 46 -2.35 9.85 -24.88
C GLU A 46 -2.41 8.57 -24.02
N PHE A 47 -2.51 7.39 -24.63
CA PHE A 47 -2.50 6.13 -23.89
C PHE A 47 -1.16 5.84 -23.19
N VAL A 48 -0.03 6.22 -23.80
CA VAL A 48 1.29 6.10 -23.16
C VAL A 48 1.40 7.04 -21.95
N GLU A 49 0.90 8.27 -22.06
CA GLU A 49 0.87 9.22 -20.96
C GLU A 49 -0.03 8.74 -19.82
N GLU A 50 -1.23 8.21 -20.13
CA GLU A 50 -2.14 7.62 -19.15
C GLU A 50 -1.49 6.42 -18.42
N ALA A 51 -0.82 5.53 -19.17
CA ALA A 51 -0.10 4.40 -18.60
C ALA A 51 1.02 4.88 -17.64
N GLN A 52 1.77 5.91 -18.05
CA GLN A 52 2.84 6.47 -17.22
C GLN A 52 2.29 7.13 -15.94
N GLN A 53 1.15 7.82 -16.00
CA GLN A 53 0.49 8.37 -14.81
C GLN A 53 0.05 7.26 -13.84
N HIS A 54 -0.54 6.19 -14.33
CA HIS A 54 -0.92 5.05 -13.49
C HIS A 54 0.29 4.35 -12.88
N LYS A 55 1.40 4.26 -13.62
CA LYS A 55 2.67 3.75 -13.09
C LYS A 55 3.18 4.60 -11.92
N GLU A 56 3.19 5.92 -12.06
CA GLU A 56 3.63 6.84 -11.01
C GLU A 56 2.73 6.75 -9.76
N GLN A 57 1.42 6.69 -9.95
CA GLN A 57 0.45 6.50 -8.86
C GLN A 57 0.68 5.17 -8.15
N ARG A 58 0.85 4.07 -8.90
CA ARG A 58 1.16 2.75 -8.34
C ARG A 58 2.47 2.77 -7.53
N ASP A 59 3.52 3.36 -8.09
CA ASP A 59 4.85 3.38 -7.45
C ASP A 59 4.79 4.17 -6.13
N LYS A 60 4.09 5.32 -6.12
CA LYS A 60 3.83 6.07 -4.88
C LYS A 60 3.06 5.25 -3.83
N ILE A 61 1.99 4.54 -4.25
CA ILE A 61 1.23 3.70 -3.32
C ILE A 61 2.09 2.55 -2.79
N ASN A 62 2.95 1.96 -3.61
CA ASN A 62 3.88 0.91 -3.18
C ASN A 62 4.86 1.40 -2.12
N GLU A 63 5.39 2.62 -2.26
CA GLU A 63 6.22 3.25 -1.22
C GLU A 63 5.45 3.42 0.09
N GLU A 64 4.20 3.90 0.02
CA GLU A 64 3.33 4.03 1.19
C GLU A 64 3.02 2.67 1.85
N VAL A 65 2.75 1.63 1.04
CA VAL A 65 2.55 0.25 1.52
C VAL A 65 3.79 -0.28 2.23
N GLN A 66 4.98 0.01 1.72
CA GLN A 66 6.23 -0.42 2.36
C GLN A 66 6.41 0.28 3.71
N ALA A 67 6.21 1.59 3.78
CA ALA A 67 6.29 2.33 5.04
C ALA A 67 5.28 1.83 6.09
N LEU A 68 4.05 1.52 5.68
CA LEU A 68 3.03 0.94 6.57
C LEU A 68 3.40 -0.47 7.04
N LYS A 69 4.00 -1.30 6.18
CA LYS A 69 4.51 -2.63 6.58
C LYS A 69 5.60 -2.52 7.64
N ASP A 70 6.51 -1.56 7.50
CA ASP A 70 7.58 -1.33 8.46
C ASP A 70 7.01 -0.87 9.81
N GLN A 71 6.04 0.07 9.81
CA GLN A 71 5.33 0.49 11.02
C GLN A 71 4.56 -0.66 11.69
N ARG A 72 3.87 -1.49 10.91
CA ARG A 72 3.15 -2.67 11.40
C ARG A 72 4.12 -3.65 12.08
N ASN A 73 5.28 -3.88 11.48
CA ASN A 73 6.28 -4.79 12.03
C ASN A 73 6.84 -4.23 13.35
N ASP A 74 7.16 -2.94 13.43
CA ASP A 74 7.59 -2.29 14.68
C ASP A 74 6.56 -2.45 15.83
N PHE A 75 5.26 -2.29 15.54
CA PHE A 75 4.22 -2.53 16.54
C PHE A 75 4.08 -4.01 16.94
N ASN A 76 4.22 -4.94 16.00
CA ASN A 76 4.22 -6.37 16.31
C ASN A 76 5.43 -6.76 17.17
N ASP A 77 6.60 -6.22 16.87
CA ASP A 77 7.82 -6.47 17.63
C ASP A 77 7.69 -5.94 19.05
N LYS A 78 7.22 -4.69 19.22
CA LYS A 78 6.90 -4.11 20.55
C LYS A 78 5.90 -4.95 21.33
N ALA A 79 4.84 -5.43 20.69
CA ALA A 79 3.86 -6.28 21.33
C ALA A 79 4.46 -7.62 21.77
N ASN A 80 5.28 -8.25 20.91
CA ASN A 80 5.93 -9.51 21.20
C ASN A 80 6.91 -9.40 22.37
N THR A 81 7.75 -8.36 22.41
CA THR A 81 8.65 -8.09 23.54
C THR A 81 7.87 -7.98 24.86
N LEU A 82 6.76 -7.24 24.87
CA LEU A 82 5.91 -7.14 26.07
C LEU A 82 5.27 -8.47 26.45
N PHE A 83 4.83 -9.29 25.49
CA PHE A 83 4.30 -10.62 25.77
C PHE A 83 5.37 -11.58 26.33
N GLU A 84 6.60 -11.51 25.84
CA GLU A 84 7.73 -12.29 26.34
C GLU A 84 8.13 -11.88 27.76
N GLU A 85 8.15 -10.57 28.05
CA GLU A 85 8.33 -10.05 29.42
C GLU A 85 7.21 -10.54 30.36
N ILE A 86 5.96 -10.53 29.88
CA ILE A 86 4.81 -11.03 30.65
C ILE A 86 4.92 -12.53 30.90
N GLU A 87 5.37 -13.31 29.92
CA GLU A 87 5.48 -14.76 30.04
C GLU A 87 6.65 -15.17 30.94
N SER A 88 7.80 -14.52 30.82
CA SER A 88 8.95 -14.73 31.70
C SER A 88 8.60 -14.39 33.16
N PHE A 89 7.94 -13.25 33.39
CA PHE A 89 7.46 -12.87 34.71
C PHE A 89 6.52 -13.93 35.32
N LYS A 90 5.57 -14.45 34.52
CA LYS A 90 4.66 -15.51 34.98
C LYS A 90 5.37 -16.83 35.31
N LYS A 91 6.46 -17.16 34.60
CA LYS A 91 7.27 -18.35 34.87
C LYS A 91 8.07 -18.21 36.16
N GLU A 92 8.61 -17.02 36.44
CA GLU A 92 9.42 -16.76 37.63
C GLU A 92 8.58 -16.62 38.91
N HIS A 93 7.39 -16.01 38.82
CA HIS A 93 6.59 -15.64 39.99
C HIS A 93 5.29 -16.46 40.19
N GLY A 94 4.97 -17.37 39.26
CA GLY A 94 3.76 -18.21 39.33
C GLY A 94 2.45 -17.43 39.12
N ASN A 95 1.31 -18.13 39.24
CA ASN A 95 -0.02 -17.48 39.18
C ASN A 95 -0.31 -16.81 40.53
N LEU A 96 -0.23 -15.47 40.58
CA LEU A 96 -0.41 -14.67 41.79
C LEU A 96 -1.78 -14.92 42.47
N GLN A 97 -1.76 -15.41 43.72
CA GLN A 97 -2.91 -15.39 44.62
C GLN A 97 -2.98 -14.06 45.37
N ASN A 98 -4.02 -13.26 45.14
CA ASN A 98 -4.32 -12.10 45.98
C ASN A 98 -4.69 -12.54 47.40
N ARG A 99 -3.83 -12.29 48.39
CA ARG A 99 -4.19 -12.37 49.82
C ARG A 99 -4.27 -10.96 50.44
N GLY A 100 -5.20 -10.78 51.37
CA GLY A 100 -5.70 -9.49 51.86
C GLY A 100 -4.68 -8.61 52.60
N ILE A 101 -3.88 -7.85 51.85
CA ILE A 101 -2.86 -6.93 52.39
C ILE A 101 -3.43 -5.88 53.35
N LYS A 102 -4.68 -5.44 53.11
CA LYS A 102 -5.37 -4.44 53.95
C LYS A 102 -5.67 -4.97 55.35
N GLU A 103 -5.89 -6.28 55.50
CA GLU A 103 -6.12 -6.91 56.80
C GLU A 103 -4.80 -7.04 57.57
N LEU A 104 -3.71 -7.37 56.86
CA LEU A 104 -2.35 -7.42 57.40
C LEU A 104 -1.87 -6.04 57.90
N GLN A 105 -2.10 -4.97 57.13
CA GLN A 105 -1.76 -3.59 57.51
C GLN A 105 -2.52 -3.16 58.77
N LYS A 106 -3.83 -3.42 58.86
CA LYS A 106 -4.63 -3.15 60.06
C LYS A 106 -4.16 -3.94 61.28
N GLN A 107 -3.71 -5.17 61.08
CA GLN A 107 -3.20 -6.01 62.16
C GLN A 107 -1.84 -5.51 62.70
N ILE A 108 -0.96 -5.01 61.83
CA ILE A 108 0.30 -4.38 62.23
C ILE A 108 0.02 -3.13 63.06
N GLU A 109 -0.85 -2.24 62.57
CA GLU A 109 -1.18 -0.98 63.22
C GLU A 109 -1.80 -1.19 64.61
N HIS A 110 -2.65 -2.21 64.76
CA HIS A 110 -3.23 -2.62 66.05
C HIS A 110 -2.18 -3.16 67.03
N LEU A 111 -1.22 -3.95 66.56
CA LEU A 111 -0.15 -4.50 67.41
C LEU A 111 0.85 -3.42 67.83
N GLU A 112 1.16 -2.47 66.96
CA GLU A 112 2.00 -1.31 67.28
C GLU A 112 1.33 -0.38 68.29
N PHE A 113 0.02 -0.14 68.15
CA PHE A 113 -0.75 0.63 69.12
C PHE A 113 -0.74 -0.02 70.51
N LYS A 114 -0.90 -1.36 70.58
CA LYS A 114 -0.80 -2.11 71.83
C LYS A 114 0.58 -2.03 72.45
N GLN A 115 1.63 -2.18 71.65
CA GLN A 115 3.02 -2.02 72.11
C GLN A 115 3.25 -0.65 72.77
N GLN A 116 2.65 0.42 72.24
CA GLN A 116 2.82 1.78 72.74
C GLN A 116 1.98 2.11 73.98
N THR A 117 0.86 1.40 74.19
CA THR A 117 -0.16 1.79 75.19
C THR A 117 -0.28 0.83 76.37
N GLU A 118 0.21 -0.40 76.24
CA GLU A 118 0.13 -1.43 77.28
C GLU A 118 1.51 -1.69 77.93
N VAL A 119 1.52 -1.99 79.23
CA VAL A 119 2.75 -2.31 79.98
C VAL A 119 3.02 -3.81 79.88
N TYR A 120 4.11 -4.18 79.21
CA TYR A 120 4.55 -5.57 79.03
C TYR A 120 5.75 -5.92 79.92
N SER A 121 5.94 -7.22 80.17
CA SER A 121 7.23 -7.72 80.64
C SER A 121 8.22 -7.74 79.47
N THR A 122 9.51 -7.59 79.77
CA THR A 122 10.60 -7.54 78.78
C THR A 122 10.57 -8.69 77.76
N ASP A 123 10.22 -9.90 78.20
CA ASP A 123 10.13 -11.07 77.31
C ASP A 123 8.91 -11.01 76.37
N LYS A 124 7.76 -10.56 76.87
CA LYS A 124 6.53 -10.42 76.07
C LYS A 124 6.61 -9.28 75.07
N GLU A 125 7.32 -8.21 75.43
CA GLU A 125 7.58 -7.09 74.53
C GLU A 125 8.49 -7.51 73.37
N ARG A 126 9.52 -8.32 73.63
CA ARG A 126 10.36 -8.91 72.58
C ARG A 126 9.57 -9.78 71.61
N GLU A 127 8.71 -10.67 72.11
CA GLU A 127 7.84 -11.51 71.27
C GLU A 127 6.89 -10.67 70.41
N LEU A 128 6.32 -9.60 70.96
CA LEU A 128 5.45 -8.67 70.23
C LEU A 128 6.21 -7.93 69.12
N ILE A 129 7.43 -7.45 69.41
CA ILE A 129 8.30 -6.78 68.44
C ILE A 129 8.68 -7.73 67.30
N ASP A 130 9.07 -8.97 67.60
CA ASP A 130 9.42 -9.97 66.58
C ASP A 130 8.21 -10.31 65.69
N LYS A 131 7.02 -10.40 66.28
CA LYS A 131 5.78 -10.62 65.54
C LYS A 131 5.41 -9.45 64.61
N ILE A 132 5.56 -8.21 65.09
CA ILE A 132 5.39 -7.00 64.25
C ILE A 132 6.41 -7.00 63.10
N LYS A 133 7.66 -7.34 63.38
CA LYS A 133 8.73 -7.41 62.38
C LYS A 133 8.44 -8.44 61.29
N GLN A 134 7.97 -9.63 61.67
CA GLN A 134 7.54 -10.66 60.73
C GLN A 134 6.34 -10.20 59.88
N LEU A 135 5.30 -9.62 60.49
CA LEU A 135 4.14 -9.12 59.76
C LEU A 135 4.49 -7.99 58.79
N LYS A 136 5.40 -7.08 59.18
CA LYS A 136 5.92 -6.03 58.30
C LYS A 136 6.71 -6.58 57.11
N ALA A 137 7.52 -7.62 57.31
CA ALA A 137 8.22 -8.29 56.22
C ALA A 137 7.21 -8.89 55.23
N THR A 138 6.22 -9.63 55.73
CA THR A 138 5.14 -10.21 54.91
C THR A 138 4.33 -9.15 54.16
N ALA A 139 4.01 -8.02 54.80
CA ALA A 139 3.27 -6.93 54.15
C ALA A 139 4.10 -6.26 53.04
N LYS A 140 5.40 -6.05 53.26
CA LYS A 140 6.32 -5.51 52.25
C LYS A 140 6.45 -6.44 51.03
N ASP A 141 6.52 -7.75 51.28
CA ASP A 141 6.59 -8.76 50.21
C ASP A 141 5.28 -8.76 49.39
N GLN A 142 4.13 -8.67 50.04
CA GLN A 142 2.82 -8.56 49.36
C GLN A 142 2.64 -7.23 48.61
N GLU A 143 3.22 -6.12 49.09
CA GLU A 143 3.17 -4.81 48.42
C GLU A 143 4.00 -4.85 47.13
N ALA A 144 5.17 -5.48 47.17
CA ALA A 144 6.01 -5.70 46.00
C ALA A 144 5.29 -6.57 44.94
N GLU A 145 4.61 -7.65 45.35
CA GLU A 145 3.80 -8.47 44.45
C GLU A 145 2.63 -7.68 43.81
N LEU A 146 1.97 -6.81 44.58
CA LEU A 146 0.88 -5.97 44.06
C LEU A 146 1.36 -4.93 43.04
N GLU A 147 2.51 -4.29 43.29
CA GLU A 147 3.07 -3.29 42.37
C GLU A 147 3.51 -3.96 41.07
N GLN A 148 4.17 -5.12 41.15
CA GLN A 148 4.48 -5.95 39.99
C GLN A 148 3.21 -6.38 39.23
N ASN A 149 2.10 -6.69 39.93
CA ASN A 149 0.83 -7.00 39.28
C ASN A 149 0.26 -5.81 38.50
N LYS A 150 0.38 -4.57 39.04
CA LYS A 150 -0.03 -3.36 38.31
C LYS A 150 0.82 -3.16 37.07
N GLU A 151 2.14 -3.25 37.18
CA GLU A 151 3.05 -3.13 36.04
C GLU A 151 2.72 -4.16 34.95
N MET A 152 2.46 -5.41 35.34
CA MET A 152 2.05 -6.48 34.44
C MET A 152 0.72 -6.22 33.75
N ARG A 153 -0.26 -5.65 34.45
CA ARG A 153 -1.54 -5.25 33.85
C ARG A 153 -1.36 -4.12 32.83
N THR A 154 -0.49 -3.16 33.12
CA THR A 154 -0.14 -2.08 32.19
C THR A 154 0.52 -2.65 30.94
N LYS A 155 1.57 -3.46 31.09
CA LYS A 155 2.26 -4.13 29.96
C LYS A 155 1.30 -4.97 29.12
N LEU A 156 0.36 -5.69 29.75
CA LEU A 156 -0.65 -6.48 29.04
C LEU A 156 -1.62 -5.59 28.24
N THR A 157 -1.96 -4.42 28.78
CA THR A 157 -2.82 -3.45 28.10
C THR A 157 -2.09 -2.85 26.89
N ASP A 158 -0.85 -2.42 27.08
CA ASP A 158 -0.01 -1.85 26.02
C ASP A 158 0.25 -2.87 24.90
N ALA A 159 0.57 -4.11 25.24
CA ALA A 159 0.77 -5.19 24.26
C ALA A 159 -0.49 -5.46 23.41
N ARG A 160 -1.68 -5.36 24.02
CA ARG A 160 -2.95 -5.50 23.32
C ARG A 160 -3.23 -4.30 22.42
N GLU A 161 -2.95 -3.08 22.87
CA GLU A 161 -3.08 -1.88 22.05
C GLU A 161 -2.12 -1.92 20.85
N PHE A 162 -0.85 -2.31 21.03
CA PHE A 162 0.08 -2.48 19.91
C PHE A 162 -0.39 -3.53 18.90
N ARG A 163 -0.95 -4.67 19.34
CA ARG A 163 -1.59 -5.63 18.43
C ARG A 163 -2.80 -5.04 17.70
N ARG A 164 -3.59 -4.21 18.37
CA ARG A 164 -4.74 -3.52 17.75
C ARG A 164 -4.27 -2.58 16.65
N LEU A 165 -3.28 -1.72 16.95
CA LEU A 165 -2.67 -0.80 15.98
C LEU A 165 -2.05 -1.54 14.79
N ALA A 166 -1.31 -2.64 15.03
CA ALA A 166 -0.75 -3.45 13.95
C ALA A 166 -1.85 -4.08 13.06
N SER A 167 -2.97 -4.50 13.65
CA SER A 167 -4.13 -5.03 12.91
C SER A 167 -4.80 -3.96 12.06
N ASP A 168 -4.96 -2.75 12.58
CA ASP A 168 -5.55 -1.63 11.84
C ASP A 168 -4.64 -1.21 10.67
N ILE A 169 -3.32 -1.12 10.89
CA ILE A 169 -2.36 -0.87 9.79
C ILE A 169 -2.37 -2.00 8.76
N HIS A 170 -2.57 -3.26 9.18
CA HIS A 170 -2.67 -4.37 8.24
C HIS A 170 -3.86 -4.22 7.27
N LYS A 171 -5.00 -3.69 7.75
CA LYS A 171 -6.15 -3.38 6.89
C LYS A 171 -5.76 -2.30 5.88
N GLU A 172 -5.16 -1.19 6.33
CA GLU A 172 -4.70 -0.11 5.44
C GLU A 172 -3.68 -0.61 4.39
N VAL A 173 -2.74 -1.47 4.78
CA VAL A 173 -1.79 -2.11 3.85
C VAL A 173 -2.52 -2.91 2.78
N THR A 174 -3.59 -3.62 3.16
CA THR A 174 -4.36 -4.45 2.23
C THR A 174 -5.14 -3.57 1.25
N GLU A 175 -5.84 -2.56 1.74
CA GLU A 175 -6.59 -1.60 0.92
C GLU A 175 -5.67 -0.87 -0.07
N LYS A 176 -4.50 -0.40 0.38
CA LYS A 176 -3.53 0.25 -0.50
C LYS A 176 -2.89 -0.72 -1.50
N ALA A 177 -2.65 -1.97 -1.11
CA ALA A 177 -2.15 -2.97 -2.04
C ALA A 177 -3.17 -3.27 -3.15
N GLU A 178 -4.46 -3.34 -2.82
CA GLU A 178 -5.53 -3.47 -3.81
C GLU A 178 -5.59 -2.26 -4.76
N ALA A 179 -5.47 -1.04 -4.22
CA ALA A 179 -5.42 0.18 -5.03
C ALA A 179 -4.18 0.21 -5.96
N ALA A 180 -3.01 -0.21 -5.48
CA ALA A 180 -1.81 -0.34 -6.31
C ALA A 180 -2.02 -1.36 -7.44
N GLN A 181 -2.67 -2.48 -7.15
CA GLN A 181 -2.99 -3.49 -8.17
C GLN A 181 -3.94 -2.95 -9.23
N GLN A 182 -4.98 -2.20 -8.83
CA GLN A 182 -5.89 -1.56 -9.78
C GLN A 182 -5.15 -0.60 -10.72
N HIS A 183 -4.25 0.23 -10.20
CA HIS A 183 -3.41 1.09 -11.03
C HIS A 183 -2.46 0.30 -11.94
N HIS A 184 -1.93 -0.84 -11.49
CA HIS A 184 -1.15 -1.73 -12.34
C HIS A 184 -1.98 -2.28 -13.50
N ASP A 185 -3.21 -2.75 -13.23
CA ASP A 185 -4.08 -3.32 -14.25
C ASP A 185 -4.49 -2.26 -15.29
N LEU A 186 -4.84 -1.05 -14.85
CA LEU A 186 -5.13 0.09 -15.72
C LEU A 186 -3.91 0.48 -16.56
N MET A 187 -2.72 0.56 -15.95
CA MET A 187 -1.47 0.83 -16.67
C MET A 187 -1.23 -0.19 -17.80
N VAL A 188 -1.41 -1.48 -17.51
CA VAL A 188 -1.25 -2.55 -18.51
C VAL A 188 -2.29 -2.42 -19.62
N GLU A 189 -3.53 -2.10 -19.30
CA GLU A 189 -4.59 -1.87 -20.28
C GLU A 189 -4.27 -0.69 -21.21
N SER A 190 -3.82 0.45 -20.66
CA SER A 190 -3.42 1.61 -21.46
C SER A 190 -2.24 1.31 -22.37
N TYR A 191 -1.23 0.54 -21.92
CA TYR A 191 -0.15 0.09 -22.81
C TYR A 191 -0.65 -0.81 -23.95
N ARG A 192 -1.57 -1.74 -23.66
CA ARG A 192 -2.18 -2.57 -24.72
C ARG A 192 -2.94 -1.73 -25.75
N LYS A 193 -3.68 -0.71 -25.30
CA LYS A 193 -4.37 0.24 -26.18
C LYS A 193 -3.37 1.05 -27.02
N ALA A 194 -2.28 1.52 -26.41
CA ALA A 194 -1.22 2.23 -27.12
C ALA A 194 -0.57 1.37 -28.21
N ASP A 195 -0.24 0.11 -27.91
CA ASP A 195 0.38 -0.79 -28.88
C ASP A 195 -0.57 -1.10 -30.03
N LYS A 196 -1.85 -1.35 -29.75
CA LYS A 196 -2.87 -1.53 -30.81
C LYS A 196 -3.02 -0.28 -31.69
N SER A 197 -3.08 0.90 -31.08
CA SER A 197 -3.19 2.17 -31.83
C SER A 197 -1.95 2.43 -32.69
N ARG A 198 -0.77 2.03 -32.21
CA ARG A 198 0.49 2.09 -32.97
C ARG A 198 0.46 1.16 -34.18
N GLU A 199 0.03 -0.08 -34.02
CA GLU A 199 -0.11 -1.04 -35.14
C GLU A 199 -1.09 -0.53 -36.21
N GLU A 200 -2.23 0.03 -35.78
CA GLU A 200 -3.20 0.65 -36.69
C GLU A 200 -2.60 1.88 -37.40
N ALA A 201 -1.81 2.71 -36.70
CA ALA A 201 -1.13 3.86 -37.29
C ALA A 201 -0.10 3.43 -38.35
N ASP A 202 0.66 2.37 -38.07
CA ASP A 202 1.66 1.83 -39.01
C ASP A 202 0.98 1.26 -40.27
N SER A 203 -0.16 0.58 -40.11
CA SER A 203 -0.99 0.12 -41.24
C SER A 203 -1.51 1.28 -42.08
N ALA A 204 -2.07 2.32 -41.45
CA ALA A 204 -2.51 3.53 -42.14
C ALA A 204 -1.33 4.24 -42.84
N HIS A 205 -0.12 4.18 -42.26
CA HIS A 205 1.08 4.72 -42.89
C HIS A 205 1.47 3.95 -44.15
N GLN A 206 1.44 2.61 -44.12
CA GLN A 206 1.70 1.77 -45.30
C GLN A 206 0.72 2.12 -46.43
N GLN A 207 -0.58 2.17 -46.14
CA GLN A 207 -1.60 2.53 -47.13
C GLN A 207 -1.45 3.96 -47.66
N PHE A 208 -0.96 4.89 -46.84
CA PHE A 208 -0.61 6.23 -47.28
C PHE A 208 0.52 6.21 -48.31
N VAL A 209 1.60 5.46 -48.04
CA VAL A 209 2.77 5.36 -48.93
C VAL A 209 2.35 4.71 -50.25
N GLU A 210 1.62 3.59 -50.21
CA GLU A 210 1.12 2.91 -51.41
C GLU A 210 0.25 3.82 -52.29
N ALA A 211 -0.68 4.57 -51.68
CA ALA A 211 -1.54 5.50 -52.40
C ALA A 211 -0.74 6.67 -53.01
N GLN A 212 0.30 7.15 -52.31
CA GLN A 212 1.17 8.21 -52.81
C GLN A 212 2.03 7.73 -53.98
N GLU A 213 2.67 6.55 -53.86
CA GLU A 213 3.45 5.95 -54.94
C GLU A 213 2.60 5.70 -56.19
N SER A 214 1.38 5.17 -56.00
CA SER A 214 0.44 4.96 -57.10
C SER A 214 0.01 6.29 -57.76
N ALA A 215 -0.20 7.35 -56.97
CA ALA A 215 -0.53 8.67 -57.51
C ALA A 215 0.64 9.25 -58.32
N ASP A 216 1.88 9.05 -57.86
CA ASP A 216 3.08 9.48 -58.56
C ASP A 216 3.31 8.70 -59.86
N GLU A 217 2.90 7.42 -59.92
CA GLU A 217 2.89 6.63 -61.17
C GLU A 217 1.87 7.16 -62.17
N GLU A 218 0.63 7.41 -61.75
CA GLU A 218 -0.42 7.99 -62.59
C GLU A 218 -0.05 9.40 -63.09
N HIS A 219 0.71 10.17 -62.31
CA HIS A 219 1.23 11.48 -62.74
C HIS A 219 2.24 11.38 -63.90
N LYS A 220 2.92 10.24 -64.06
CA LYS A 220 3.95 10.04 -65.10
C LYS A 220 3.39 9.55 -66.44
N GLN A 221 2.13 9.08 -66.48
CA GLN A 221 1.42 8.64 -67.69
C GLN A 221 0.82 9.83 -68.45
#